data_AF-A0A8S3DE77-F1
#
_entry.id   AF-A0A8S3DE77-F1
#
_cell.length_a   1.000
_cell.length_b   1.000
_cell.length_c   1.000
_cell.angle_alpha   90.00
_cell.angle_beta   90.00
_cell.angle_gamma   90.00
#
_symmetry.space_group_name_H-M   'P 1'
#
loop_
_entity.id
_entity.type
_entity.pdbx_description
1 polymer ?
#
loop_
_entity_poly.entity_id
_entity_poly.type
_entity_poly.pdbx_seq_one_letter_code
_entity_poly.pdbx_strand_id
1 'polypeptide(L)' 'IVRSSVAMDDFNNDRQIDIVVANTGANNVAVLLGHKDGSFTIEATYRTGLDPYYVA' A
#
# COMPACT_ATOMS: atom_id res chain seq x y z
N ILE A 1 3.44 14.62 13.49
CA ILE A 1 2.49 13.53 13.17
C ILE A 1 2.85 13.05 11.77
N VAL A 2 3.39 11.85 11.64
CA VAL A 2 3.55 11.21 10.32
C VAL A 2 2.15 10.97 9.74
N ARG A 3 1.88 11.46 8.54
CA ARG A 3 0.63 11.15 7.83
C ARG A 3 0.88 9.90 7.00
N SER A 4 -0.15 9.09 6.82
CA SER A 4 -0.13 8.00 5.84
C SER A 4 -1.54 7.93 5.24
N SER A 5 -1.62 7.63 3.96
CA SER A 5 -2.88 7.39 3.24
C SER A 5 -2.91 5.94 2.79
N VAL A 6 -4.10 5.35 2.78
CA VAL A 6 -4.32 3.95 2.44
C VAL A 6 -5.46 3.85 1.44
N ALA A 7 -5.26 3.03 0.41
CA ALA A 7 -6.29 2.58 -0.53
C ALA A 7 -6.41 1.05 -0.48
N MET A 8 -7.62 0.53 -0.73
CA MET A 8 -7.94 -0.89 -0.64
C MET A 8 -8.84 -1.30 -1.81
N ASP A 9 -8.41 -2.28 -2.58
CA ASP A 9 -9.16 -2.90 -3.67
C ASP A 9 -8.50 -4.24 -4.04
N ASP A 10 -9.06 -4.99 -4.98
CA ASP A 10 -8.44 -6.18 -5.59
C ASP A 10 -7.52 -5.73 -6.75
N PHE A 11 -6.25 -5.45 -6.45
CA PHE A 11 -5.31 -4.86 -7.42
C PHE A 11 -4.68 -5.92 -8.34
N ASN A 12 -4.68 -7.19 -7.94
CA ASN A 12 -4.12 -8.30 -8.73
C ASN A 12 -5.20 -9.23 -9.34
N ASN A 13 -6.49 -8.97 -9.09
CA ASN A 13 -7.65 -9.71 -9.58
C ASN A 13 -7.71 -11.17 -9.09
N ASP A 14 -7.29 -11.43 -7.84
CA ASP A 14 -7.37 -12.74 -7.21
C ASP A 14 -8.62 -12.92 -6.32
N ARG A 15 -9.44 -11.86 -6.16
CA ARG A 15 -10.62 -11.73 -5.30
C ARG A 15 -10.30 -11.61 -3.80
N GLN A 16 -9.09 -11.24 -3.44
CA GLN A 16 -8.69 -10.88 -2.09
C GLN A 16 -8.51 -9.36 -2.04
N ILE A 17 -8.68 -8.76 -0.86
CA ILE A 17 -8.47 -7.32 -0.71
C ILE A 17 -6.97 -7.08 -0.56
N ASP A 18 -6.43 -6.25 -1.43
CA ASP A 18 -5.06 -5.74 -1.37
C ASP A 18 -5.04 -4.35 -0.73
N ILE A 19 -3.84 -3.89 -0.38
CA ILE A 19 -3.62 -2.60 0.27
C ILE A 19 -2.50 -1.85 -0.44
N VAL A 20 -2.72 -0.56 -0.70
CA VAL A 20 -1.66 0.37 -1.09
C VAL A 20 -1.51 1.44 -0.02
N VAL A 21 -0.28 1.70 0.42
CA VAL A 21 0.03 2.67 1.48
C VAL A 21 0.99 3.73 0.96
N ALA A 22 0.59 5.00 1.03
CA ALA A 22 1.51 6.13 0.97
C ALA A 22 2.15 6.35 2.35
N ASN A 23 3.45 6.10 2.45
CA ASN A 23 4.20 6.26 3.69
C ASN A 23 5.02 7.55 3.63
N THR A 24 4.43 8.63 4.17
CA THR A 24 5.06 9.95 4.20
C THR A 24 6.41 9.89 4.91
N GLY A 25 6.50 9.23 6.07
CA GLY A 25 7.75 9.17 6.84
C GLY A 25 8.88 8.37 6.16
N ALA A 26 8.55 7.42 5.30
CA ALA A 26 9.53 6.60 4.57
C ALA A 26 9.77 7.07 3.13
N ASN A 27 9.08 8.10 2.65
CA ASN A 27 9.16 8.59 1.28
C ASN A 27 8.98 7.45 0.24
N ASN A 28 7.97 6.61 0.47
CA ASN A 28 7.65 5.52 -0.44
C ASN A 28 6.15 5.21 -0.47
N VAL A 29 5.77 4.43 -1.49
CA VAL A 29 4.47 3.74 -1.58
C VAL A 29 4.72 2.25 -1.54
N ALA A 30 3.99 1.52 -0.69
CA ALA A 30 4.06 0.06 -0.61
C ALA A 30 2.75 -0.56 -1.12
N VAL A 31 2.88 -1.67 -1.86
CA VAL A 31 1.76 -2.51 -2.31
C VAL A 31 1.82 -3.81 -1.53
N LEU A 32 0.73 -4.16 -0.86
CA LEU A 32 0.58 -5.37 -0.08
C LEU A 32 -0.55 -6.20 -0.68
N LEU A 33 -0.25 -7.44 -1.06
CA LEU A 33 -1.26 -8.37 -1.58
C LEU A 33 -1.91 -9.12 -0.43
N GLY A 34 -3.24 -9.19 -0.45
CA GLY A 34 -4.03 -9.92 0.53
C GLY A 34 -4.12 -11.40 0.19
N HIS A 35 -4.20 -12.23 1.22
CA HIS A 35 -4.34 -13.68 1.08
C HIS A 35 -5.67 -14.16 1.68
N LYS A 36 -6.11 -15.35 1.27
CA LYS A 36 -7.37 -15.96 1.75
C LYS A 36 -7.40 -16.22 3.26
N ASP A 37 -6.25 -16.32 3.89
CA ASP A 37 -6.10 -16.49 5.34
C ASP A 37 -6.10 -15.15 6.11
N GLY A 38 -6.26 -14.03 5.41
CA GLY A 38 -6.23 -12.68 5.97
C GLY A 38 -4.83 -12.12 6.20
N SER A 39 -3.78 -12.84 5.78
CA SER A 39 -2.40 -12.32 5.79
C SER A 39 -2.15 -11.37 4.61
N PHE A 40 -1.08 -10.58 4.71
CA PHE A 40 -0.64 -9.67 3.68
C PHE A 40 0.84 -9.86 3.41
N THR A 41 1.26 -9.76 2.14
CA THR A 41 2.67 -9.79 1.75
C THR A 41 3.03 -8.50 1.02
N ILE A 42 4.17 -7.89 1.37
CA ILE A 42 4.70 -6.74 0.62
C ILE A 42 5.19 -7.26 -0.73
N GLU A 43 4.48 -6.91 -1.79
CA GLU A 43 4.83 -7.28 -3.17
C GLU A 43 5.86 -6.30 -3.73
N ALA A 44 5.62 -5.01 -3.55
CA ALA A 44 6.49 -3.97 -4.08
C ALA A 44 6.56 -2.75 -3.15
N THR A 45 7.69 -2.06 -3.23
CA THR A 45 7.88 -0.75 -2.61
C THR A 45 8.50 0.19 -3.63
N TYR A 46 7.82 1.31 -3.88
CA TYR A 46 8.23 2.33 -4.82
C TYR A 46 8.71 3.55 -4.05
N ARG A 47 9.98 3.92 -4.24
CA ARG A 47 10.49 5.18 -3.69
C ARG A 47 9.75 6.32 -4.37
N THR A 48 9.30 7.29 -3.58
CA THR A 48 8.73 8.52 -4.08
C THR A 48 9.72 9.67 -3.92
N GLY A 49 9.29 10.88 -4.29
CA GLY A 49 9.87 12.09 -3.72
C GLY A 49 9.54 12.22 -2.24
N LEU A 50 9.68 13.44 -1.72
CA LEU A 50 9.40 13.72 -0.31
C LEU A 50 7.89 13.65 -0.03
N ASP A 51 7.56 13.07 1.12
CA ASP A 51 6.27 13.15 1.77
C ASP A 51 5.07 12.78 0.88
N PRO A 52 5.00 11.55 0.32
CA PRO A 52 3.81 11.11 -0.41
C PRO A 52 2.58 11.24 0.49
N TYR A 53 1.59 11.99 0.02
CA TYR A 53 0.46 12.43 0.84
C TYR A 53 -0.80 11.56 0.67
N TYR A 54 -1.02 11.04 -0.54
CA TYR A 54 -2.29 10.39 -0.89
C TYR A 54 -2.12 9.28 -1.92
N VAL A 55 -2.91 8.22 -1.75
CA VAL A 55 -3.20 7.16 -2.71
C VAL A 55 -4.71 6.96 -2.76
N ALA A 56 -5.24 6.68 -3.94
CA ALA A 56 -6.66 6.40 -4.22
C ALA A 56 -6.79 5.04 -4.89
#